data_AF-X1VFL9-F1
#
_entry.id   AF-X1VFL9-F1
#
_cell.length_a   1.000
_cell.length_b   1.000
_cell.length_c   1.000
_cell.angle_alpha   90.00
_cell.angle_beta   90.00
_cell.angle_gamma   90.00
#
_symmetry.space_group_name_H-M   'P 1'
#
loop_
_entity.id
_entity.type
_entity.pdbx_description
1 polymer ?
#
loop_
_entity_poly.entity_id
_entity_poly.type
_entity_poly.pdbx_seq_one_letter_code
_entity_poly.pdbx_strand_id
1 'polypeptide(L)'
;KKSTMYDERCRKLSKKEIDELLKMKKPFAIRLKIPETGVTEINDLIHGKIVFENKFIEDFVLLRSNGDPTYNHSCVLDDNAMKISLVIRGDDHIPNTPKQVNIYKALGYPIPKFAHLPMILGPDGSKLSKRHGATAVGEYEEAGYLPQTMLNFLTLLGWSYDDKTTIFSKDDLINKFSIENVSKNPAVFDIKKLDWMNGYYIRNLTVEKLTELIIPFLQNKELIHKKMTKDVRSKIEEIVPIIQERIKLLSDVVPLT
;
A
#
# COMPACT_ATOMS: atom_id res chain seq x y z
N LYS A 1 -17.39 -8.38 -24.79
CA LYS A 1 -16.02 -8.23 -25.35
C LYS A 1 -15.28 -9.54 -25.07
N LYS A 2 -14.82 -10.28 -26.09
CA LYS A 2 -14.11 -11.56 -25.88
C LYS A 2 -12.74 -11.24 -25.25
N SER A 3 -12.40 -11.87 -24.13
CA SER A 3 -11.11 -11.66 -23.46
C SER A 3 -9.97 -12.08 -24.40
N THR A 4 -8.96 -11.22 -24.55
CA THR A 4 -7.73 -11.55 -25.28
C THR A 4 -6.86 -12.42 -24.38
N MET A 5 -6.77 -13.71 -24.67
CA MET A 5 -5.95 -14.67 -23.93
C MET A 5 -4.98 -15.35 -24.89
N TYR A 6 -3.88 -15.88 -24.35
CA TYR A 6 -3.01 -16.78 -25.10
C TYR A 6 -3.82 -17.96 -25.68
N ASP A 7 -3.57 -18.29 -26.94
CA ASP A 7 -4.32 -19.28 -27.73
C ASP A 7 -3.86 -20.73 -27.48
N GLU A 8 -2.99 -20.94 -26.49
CA GLU A 8 -2.40 -22.24 -26.16
C GLU A 8 -1.63 -22.91 -27.31
N ARG A 9 -1.24 -22.14 -28.34
CA ARG A 9 -0.61 -22.68 -29.56
C ARG A 9 0.58 -23.60 -29.28
N CYS A 10 1.38 -23.29 -28.28
CA CYS A 10 2.57 -24.07 -27.95
C CYS A 10 2.31 -25.26 -27.01
N ARG A 11 1.09 -25.42 -26.47
CA ARG A 11 0.72 -26.48 -25.51
C ARG A 11 0.74 -27.88 -26.14
N LYS A 12 0.56 -27.96 -27.47
CA LYS A 12 0.40 -29.20 -28.25
C LYS A 12 1.47 -29.38 -29.33
N LEU A 13 2.60 -28.67 -29.24
CA LEU A 13 3.69 -28.85 -30.21
C LEU A 13 4.18 -30.30 -30.18
N SER A 14 4.33 -30.88 -31.36
CA SER A 14 4.96 -32.18 -31.54
C SER A 14 6.46 -32.09 -31.24
N LYS A 15 7.07 -33.22 -30.89
CA LYS A 15 8.52 -33.30 -30.68
C LYS A 15 9.32 -32.78 -31.87
N LYS A 16 8.86 -33.07 -33.10
CA LYS A 16 9.49 -32.60 -34.34
C LYS A 16 9.48 -31.07 -34.43
N GLU A 17 8.34 -30.43 -34.17
CA GLU A 17 8.24 -28.96 -34.18
C GLU A 17 9.12 -28.33 -33.09
N ILE A 18 9.16 -28.94 -31.89
CA ILE A 18 10.04 -28.48 -30.81
C ILE A 18 11.51 -28.56 -31.24
N ASP A 19 11.95 -29.69 -31.79
CA ASP A 19 13.34 -29.91 -32.22
C ASP A 19 13.75 -28.93 -33.33
N GLU A 20 12.84 -28.62 -34.27
CA GLU A 20 13.07 -27.62 -35.33
C GLU A 20 13.23 -26.21 -34.76
N LEU A 21 12.34 -25.79 -33.84
CA LEU A 21 12.41 -24.48 -33.19
C LEU A 21 13.68 -24.31 -32.35
N LEU A 22 14.11 -25.37 -31.66
CA LEU A 22 15.36 -25.38 -30.89
C LEU A 22 16.61 -25.32 -31.79
N LYS A 23 16.63 -26.05 -32.91
CA LYS A 23 17.72 -25.96 -33.92
C LYS A 23 17.86 -24.54 -34.48
N MET A 24 16.73 -23.85 -34.69
CA MET A 24 16.70 -22.45 -35.12
C MET A 24 17.09 -21.45 -34.01
N LYS A 25 17.37 -21.92 -32.79
CA LYS A 25 17.63 -21.09 -31.60
C LYS A 25 16.54 -20.03 -31.39
N LYS A 26 15.27 -20.39 -31.68
CA LYS A 26 14.16 -19.46 -31.54
C LYS A 26 13.96 -19.13 -30.06
N PRO A 27 13.96 -17.85 -29.66
CA PRO A 27 13.68 -17.49 -28.26
C PRO A 27 12.27 -17.96 -27.85
N PHE A 28 12.16 -18.50 -26.64
CA PHE A 28 10.90 -19.01 -26.09
C PHE A 28 10.73 -18.55 -24.64
N ALA A 29 9.48 -18.43 -24.20
CA ALA A 29 9.14 -18.16 -22.81
C ALA A 29 8.69 -19.46 -22.12
N ILE A 30 8.87 -19.56 -20.82
CA ILE A 30 8.28 -20.63 -20.00
C ILE A 30 6.91 -20.16 -19.52
N ARG A 31 5.87 -20.96 -19.73
CA ARG A 31 4.49 -20.67 -19.29
C ARG A 31 4.01 -21.74 -18.33
N LEU A 32 3.16 -21.36 -17.37
CA LEU A 32 2.48 -22.33 -16.52
C LEU A 32 1.28 -22.89 -17.29
N LYS A 33 1.15 -24.22 -17.29
CA LYS A 33 -0.02 -24.90 -17.85
C LYS A 33 -1.15 -24.88 -16.84
N ILE A 34 -2.24 -24.19 -17.17
CA ILE A 34 -3.45 -24.10 -16.34
C ILE A 34 -4.41 -25.25 -16.69
N PRO A 35 -5.08 -25.85 -15.69
CA PRO A 35 -6.17 -26.80 -15.94
C PRO A 35 -7.29 -26.17 -16.77
N GLU A 36 -7.76 -26.86 -17.82
CA GLU A 36 -8.82 -26.33 -18.70
C GLU A 36 -10.19 -26.23 -18.01
N THR A 37 -10.41 -27.06 -16.98
CA THR A 37 -11.68 -27.16 -16.25
C THR A 37 -11.49 -27.00 -14.75
N GLY A 38 -12.61 -26.84 -14.04
CA GLY A 38 -12.64 -26.63 -12.59
C GLY A 38 -12.45 -25.17 -12.20
N VAL A 39 -12.17 -24.97 -10.91
CA VAL A 39 -12.07 -23.64 -10.31
C VAL A 39 -10.80 -23.51 -9.46
N THR A 40 -10.29 -22.29 -9.37
CA THR A 40 -9.32 -21.87 -8.38
C THR A 40 -10.04 -21.07 -7.32
N GLU A 41 -10.15 -21.63 -6.12
CA GLU A 41 -10.76 -20.99 -4.96
C GLU A 41 -9.69 -20.31 -4.09
N ILE A 42 -10.04 -19.14 -3.56
CA ILE A 42 -9.24 -18.36 -2.62
C ILE A 42 -10.12 -18.05 -1.42
N ASN A 43 -9.63 -18.37 -0.22
CA ASN A 43 -10.28 -17.96 1.03
C ASN A 43 -9.59 -16.70 1.53
N ASP A 44 -10.14 -15.55 1.17
CA ASP A 44 -9.63 -14.24 1.59
C ASP A 44 -10.17 -13.84 2.96
N LEU A 45 -9.33 -13.29 3.82
CA LEU A 45 -9.73 -12.89 5.18
C LEU A 45 -10.68 -11.67 5.21
N ILE A 46 -10.72 -10.85 4.15
CA ILE A 46 -11.54 -9.64 4.06
C ILE A 46 -12.71 -9.85 3.09
N HIS A 47 -12.42 -10.41 1.91
CA HIS A 47 -13.41 -10.61 0.84
C HIS A 47 -14.15 -11.96 0.93
N GLY A 48 -13.73 -12.86 1.82
CA GLY A 48 -14.30 -14.19 1.96
C GLY A 48 -13.92 -15.13 0.80
N LYS A 49 -14.82 -16.05 0.45
CA LYS A 49 -14.58 -17.02 -0.62
C LYS A 49 -14.66 -16.36 -1.99
N ILE A 50 -13.54 -16.33 -2.72
CA ILE A 50 -13.44 -15.87 -4.10
C ILE A 50 -13.19 -17.07 -5.00
N VAL A 51 -13.96 -17.21 -6.08
CA VAL A 51 -13.90 -18.35 -7.00
C VAL A 51 -13.62 -17.87 -8.42
N PHE A 52 -12.57 -18.40 -9.03
CA PHE A 52 -12.22 -18.17 -10.44
C PHE A 52 -12.39 -19.46 -11.23
N GLU A 53 -13.14 -19.42 -12.34
CA GLU A 53 -13.16 -20.55 -13.28
C GLU A 53 -11.82 -20.64 -14.02
N ASN A 54 -11.21 -21.82 -14.04
CA ASN A 54 -9.88 -21.98 -14.63
C ASN A 54 -9.87 -21.69 -16.13
N LYS A 55 -11.01 -21.87 -16.82
CA LYS A 55 -11.19 -21.52 -18.24
C LYS A 55 -10.94 -20.04 -18.57
N PHE A 56 -10.96 -19.16 -17.56
CA PHE A 56 -10.68 -17.73 -17.69
C PHE A 56 -9.27 -17.34 -17.24
N ILE A 57 -8.44 -18.31 -16.85
CA ILE A 57 -7.05 -18.11 -16.46
C ILE A 57 -6.18 -18.68 -17.59
N GLU A 58 -5.48 -17.81 -18.31
CA GLU A 58 -4.61 -18.23 -19.41
C GLU A 58 -3.32 -18.92 -18.93
N ASP A 59 -2.68 -19.69 -19.82
CA ASP A 59 -1.30 -20.17 -19.63
C ASP A 59 -0.30 -18.99 -19.64
N PHE A 60 -0.12 -18.36 -18.48
CA PHE A 60 0.67 -17.14 -18.32
C PHE A 60 2.18 -17.42 -18.24
N VAL A 61 2.99 -16.42 -18.60
CA VAL A 61 4.45 -16.52 -18.60
C VAL A 61 5.01 -16.53 -17.18
N LEU A 62 5.89 -17.50 -16.90
CA LEU A 62 6.72 -17.60 -15.70
C LEU A 62 8.10 -17.01 -15.91
N LEU A 63 8.79 -17.41 -16.98
CA LEU A 63 10.08 -16.87 -17.41
C LEU A 63 9.98 -16.32 -18.82
N ARG A 64 10.52 -15.11 -19.02
CA ARG A 64 10.66 -14.48 -20.33
C ARG A 64 11.76 -15.16 -21.14
N SER A 65 11.86 -14.84 -22.42
CA SER A 65 12.85 -15.45 -23.32
C SER A 65 14.30 -15.09 -23.03
N ASN A 66 14.54 -14.03 -22.24
CA ASN A 66 15.84 -13.68 -21.71
C ASN A 66 16.15 -14.36 -20.36
N GLY A 67 15.26 -15.20 -19.84
CA GLY A 67 15.40 -15.90 -18.56
C GLY A 67 14.81 -15.14 -17.37
N ASP A 68 14.39 -13.88 -17.53
CA ASP A 68 13.89 -13.08 -16.41
C ASP A 68 12.54 -13.62 -15.90
N PRO A 69 12.37 -13.75 -14.57
CA PRO A 69 11.10 -14.17 -13.99
C PRO A 69 10.04 -13.07 -14.07
N THR A 70 8.77 -13.47 -14.15
CA THR A 70 7.64 -12.54 -14.05
C THR A 70 7.24 -12.32 -12.60
N TYR A 71 6.51 -11.22 -12.35
CA TYR A 71 5.98 -10.87 -11.02
C TYR A 71 5.33 -12.06 -10.30
N ASN A 72 4.40 -12.78 -10.96
CA ASN A 72 3.70 -13.89 -10.31
C ASN A 72 4.63 -15.05 -9.96
N HIS A 73 5.67 -15.29 -10.78
CA HIS A 73 6.66 -16.33 -10.48
C HIS A 73 7.55 -15.90 -9.31
N SER A 74 8.15 -14.71 -9.37
CA SER A 74 9.03 -14.19 -8.31
C SER A 74 8.31 -14.13 -6.97
N CYS A 75 7.11 -13.54 -6.90
CA CYS A 75 6.37 -13.40 -5.64
C CYS A 75 6.12 -14.75 -4.97
N VAL A 76 5.70 -15.78 -5.71
CA VAL A 76 5.41 -17.09 -5.10
C VAL A 76 6.67 -17.78 -4.59
N LEU A 77 7.78 -17.68 -5.33
CA LEU A 77 9.04 -18.26 -4.91
C LEU A 77 9.59 -17.55 -3.67
N ASP A 78 9.56 -16.23 -3.65
CA ASP A 78 10.06 -15.41 -2.54
C ASP A 78 9.17 -15.57 -1.30
N ASP A 79 7.84 -15.51 -1.45
CA ASP A 79 6.90 -15.71 -0.34
C ASP A 79 7.12 -17.07 0.32
N ASN A 80 7.29 -18.14 -0.47
CA ASN A 80 7.56 -19.48 0.06
C ASN A 80 8.94 -19.55 0.73
N ALA A 81 9.99 -19.03 0.08
CA ALA A 81 11.35 -19.03 0.62
C ALA A 81 11.46 -18.25 1.93
N MET A 82 10.73 -17.14 2.04
CA MET A 82 10.67 -16.28 3.22
C MET A 82 9.62 -16.74 4.25
N LYS A 83 8.91 -17.85 3.97
CA LYS A 83 7.90 -18.46 4.86
C LYS A 83 6.76 -17.49 5.21
N ILE A 84 6.31 -16.71 4.24
CA ILE A 84 5.18 -15.80 4.40
C ILE A 84 3.92 -16.61 4.70
N SER A 85 3.27 -16.33 5.83
CA SER A 85 2.06 -17.04 6.27
C SER A 85 0.76 -16.33 5.87
N LEU A 86 0.82 -15.01 5.71
CA LEU A 86 -0.30 -14.14 5.35
C LEU A 86 0.19 -13.03 4.42
N VAL A 87 -0.37 -12.98 3.22
CA VAL A 87 -0.14 -11.92 2.25
C VAL A 87 -1.22 -10.85 2.40
N ILE A 88 -0.83 -9.65 2.82
CA ILE A 88 -1.70 -8.46 2.90
C ILE A 88 -1.30 -7.48 1.81
N ARG A 89 -2.21 -7.15 0.89
CA ARG A 89 -1.97 -6.24 -0.25
C ARG A 89 -3.26 -5.64 -0.79
N GLY A 90 -3.19 -4.67 -1.69
CA GLY A 90 -4.39 -4.06 -2.31
C GLY A 90 -5.26 -5.05 -3.10
N ASP A 91 -6.57 -4.82 -3.12
CA ASP A 91 -7.58 -5.59 -3.84
C ASP A 91 -7.45 -5.56 -5.37
N ASP A 92 -6.72 -4.60 -5.93
CA ASP A 92 -6.30 -4.60 -7.32
C ASP A 92 -5.39 -5.78 -7.69
N HIS A 93 -4.82 -6.47 -6.69
CA HIS A 93 -4.07 -7.70 -6.89
C HIS A 93 -4.91 -8.98 -6.82
N ILE A 94 -6.20 -8.93 -6.51
CA ILE A 94 -7.08 -10.11 -6.51
C ILE A 94 -6.98 -10.93 -7.82
N PRO A 95 -6.95 -10.32 -9.03
CA PRO A 95 -6.79 -11.08 -10.28
C PRO A 95 -5.45 -11.82 -10.43
N ASN A 96 -4.42 -11.46 -9.66
CA ASN A 96 -3.12 -12.15 -9.64
C ASN A 96 -3.13 -13.38 -8.73
N THR A 97 -3.91 -13.35 -7.66
CA THR A 97 -4.00 -14.42 -6.66
C THR A 97 -4.32 -15.81 -7.27
N PRO A 98 -5.28 -15.99 -8.19
CA PRO A 98 -5.51 -17.32 -8.76
C PRO A 98 -4.32 -17.81 -9.60
N LYS A 99 -3.59 -16.91 -10.26
CA LYS A 99 -2.34 -17.26 -10.97
C LYS A 99 -1.28 -17.76 -9.98
N GLN A 100 -1.09 -17.03 -8.88
CA GLN A 100 -0.13 -17.38 -7.84
C GLN A 100 -0.48 -18.70 -7.14
N VAL A 101 -1.76 -18.91 -6.81
CA VAL A 101 -2.24 -20.18 -6.23
C VAL A 101 -1.95 -21.37 -7.15
N ASN A 102 -2.09 -21.22 -8.47
CA ASN A 102 -1.73 -22.29 -9.40
C ASN A 102 -0.21 -22.57 -9.42
N ILE A 103 0.64 -21.56 -9.22
CA ILE A 103 2.09 -21.77 -9.07
C ILE A 103 2.39 -22.52 -7.77
N TYR A 104 1.81 -22.09 -6.63
CA TYR A 104 1.96 -22.79 -5.35
C TYR A 104 1.58 -24.27 -5.48
N LYS A 105 0.43 -24.57 -6.09
CA LYS A 105 -0.03 -25.94 -6.33
C LYS A 105 0.92 -26.72 -7.23
N ALA A 106 1.40 -26.13 -8.33
CA ALA A 106 2.30 -26.78 -9.27
C ALA A 106 3.66 -27.12 -8.63
N LEU A 107 4.14 -26.30 -7.69
CA LEU A 107 5.40 -26.51 -6.97
C LEU A 107 5.22 -27.35 -5.70
N GLY A 108 3.98 -27.70 -5.31
CA GLY A 108 3.70 -28.42 -4.07
C GLY A 108 3.97 -27.59 -2.81
N TYR A 109 3.94 -26.26 -2.91
CA TYR A 109 4.20 -25.35 -1.80
C TYR A 109 2.93 -25.10 -0.96
N PRO A 110 3.08 -24.82 0.35
CA PRO A 110 1.96 -24.36 1.17
C PRO A 110 1.44 -23.02 0.65
N ILE A 111 0.13 -22.88 0.51
CA ILE A 111 -0.52 -21.65 0.08
C ILE A 111 -0.72 -20.75 1.31
N PRO A 112 -0.20 -19.50 1.32
CA PRO A 112 -0.43 -18.59 2.44
C PRO A 112 -1.90 -18.16 2.51
N LYS A 113 -2.28 -17.60 3.66
CA LYS A 113 -3.55 -16.85 3.75
C LYS A 113 -3.44 -15.56 2.92
N PHE A 114 -4.56 -15.07 2.42
CA PHE A 114 -4.64 -13.80 1.71
C PHE A 114 -5.60 -12.86 2.43
N ALA A 115 -5.25 -11.58 2.47
CA ALA A 115 -6.16 -10.50 2.86
C ALA A 115 -5.96 -9.34 1.89
N HIS A 116 -6.98 -9.05 1.10
CA HIS A 116 -6.92 -7.95 0.14
C HIS A 116 -7.53 -6.68 0.74
N LEU A 117 -6.69 -5.66 0.93
CA LEU A 117 -7.09 -4.35 1.47
C LEU A 117 -7.87 -3.58 0.41
N PRO A 118 -8.95 -2.88 0.79
CA PRO A 118 -9.78 -2.16 -0.14
C PRO A 118 -9.02 -1.01 -0.81
N MET A 119 -9.39 -0.69 -2.05
CA MET A 119 -8.83 0.46 -2.77
C MET A 119 -9.04 1.78 -2.00
N ILE A 120 -8.01 2.62 -1.99
CA ILE A 120 -8.13 4.01 -1.52
C ILE A 120 -8.61 4.89 -2.68
N LEU A 121 -9.67 5.65 -2.43
CA LEU A 121 -10.30 6.55 -3.39
C LEU A 121 -9.98 8.00 -3.09
N GLY A 122 -9.99 8.83 -4.12
CA GLY A 122 -10.06 10.29 -3.97
C GLY A 122 -11.46 10.75 -3.57
N PRO A 123 -11.63 12.04 -3.23
CA PRO A 123 -12.93 12.61 -2.89
C PRO A 123 -13.98 12.52 -4.00
N ASP A 124 -13.54 12.36 -5.25
CA ASP A 124 -14.39 12.19 -6.44
C ASP A 124 -14.83 10.72 -6.66
N GLY A 125 -14.42 9.79 -5.79
CA GLY A 125 -14.71 8.37 -5.89
C GLY A 125 -13.84 7.60 -6.88
N SER A 126 -12.89 8.27 -7.56
CA SER A 126 -11.96 7.59 -8.45
C SER A 126 -10.73 7.08 -7.68
N LYS A 127 -9.92 6.19 -8.28
CA LYS A 127 -8.71 5.68 -7.63
C LYS A 127 -7.81 6.85 -7.23
N LEU A 128 -7.35 6.85 -5.97
CA LEU A 128 -6.46 7.89 -5.47
C LEU A 128 -5.23 8.00 -6.38
N SER A 129 -4.91 9.22 -6.81
CA SER A 129 -3.88 9.50 -7.81
C SER A 129 -3.29 10.88 -7.57
N LYS A 130 -2.15 11.19 -8.21
CA LYS A 130 -1.49 12.51 -8.09
C LYS A 130 -2.41 13.69 -8.38
N ARG A 131 -3.45 13.50 -9.21
CA ARG A 131 -4.44 14.54 -9.52
C ARG A 131 -5.29 14.96 -8.32
N HIS A 132 -5.45 14.08 -7.34
CA HIS A 132 -6.20 14.32 -6.11
C HIS A 132 -5.33 14.91 -5.00
N GLY A 133 -4.08 15.29 -5.31
CA GLY A 133 -3.09 15.60 -4.28
C GLY A 133 -2.58 14.35 -3.57
N ALA A 134 -2.73 13.16 -4.17
CA ALA A 134 -2.05 11.97 -3.66
C ALA A 134 -0.55 12.09 -3.96
N THR A 135 0.16 12.52 -2.94
CA THR A 135 1.57 12.84 -2.99
C THR A 135 2.41 11.68 -2.42
N ALA A 136 3.72 11.73 -2.61
CA ALA A 136 4.60 10.82 -1.87
C ALA A 136 4.45 11.08 -0.36
N VAL A 137 4.64 10.05 0.49
CA VAL A 137 4.57 10.21 1.95
C VAL A 137 5.49 11.35 2.43
N GLY A 138 6.65 11.53 1.79
CA GLY A 138 7.58 12.61 2.10
C GLY A 138 7.03 14.02 1.85
N GLU A 139 6.10 14.21 0.91
CA GLU A 139 5.49 15.53 0.68
C GLU A 139 4.56 15.93 1.83
N TYR A 140 3.95 14.96 2.53
CA TYR A 140 3.20 15.24 3.77
C TYR A 140 4.14 15.62 4.93
N GLU A 141 5.30 14.99 5.02
CA GLU A 141 6.32 15.39 5.99
C GLU A 141 6.79 16.83 5.72
N GLU A 142 7.11 17.16 4.46
CA GLU A 142 7.49 18.51 4.04
C GLU A 142 6.38 19.54 4.28
N ALA A 143 5.11 19.15 4.15
CA ALA A 143 3.97 19.99 4.50
C ALA A 143 3.76 20.16 6.01
N GLY A 144 4.43 19.38 6.87
CA GLY A 144 4.33 19.51 8.32
C GLY A 144 3.26 18.63 8.97
N TYR A 145 2.91 17.50 8.35
CA TYR A 145 2.15 16.45 9.04
C TYR A 145 3.04 15.67 10.00
N LEU A 146 2.50 15.34 11.17
CA LEU A 146 3.20 14.53 12.15
C LEU A 146 3.15 13.04 11.76
N PRO A 147 4.23 12.27 11.98
CA PRO A 147 4.29 10.85 11.61
C PRO A 147 3.22 10.02 12.34
N GLN A 148 2.94 10.32 13.61
CA GLN A 148 1.88 9.66 14.37
C GLN A 148 0.47 9.93 13.81
N THR A 149 0.22 11.13 13.30
CA THR A 149 -1.03 11.46 12.63
C THR A 149 -1.18 10.62 11.37
N MET A 150 -0.13 10.57 10.55
CA MET A 150 -0.15 9.82 9.29
C MET A 150 -0.38 8.32 9.54
N LEU A 151 0.31 7.75 10.53
CA LEU A 151 0.12 6.36 10.94
C LEU A 151 -1.34 6.07 11.34
N ASN A 152 -1.92 6.90 12.22
CA ASN A 152 -3.30 6.73 12.65
C ASN A 152 -4.27 6.92 11.47
N PHE A 153 -4.10 7.97 10.66
CA PHE A 153 -5.00 8.27 9.55
C PHE A 153 -4.99 7.16 8.50
N LEU A 154 -3.82 6.71 8.06
CA LEU A 154 -3.69 5.63 7.07
C LEU A 154 -4.25 4.31 7.59
N THR A 155 -4.10 4.03 8.88
CA THR A 155 -4.69 2.82 9.47
C THR A 155 -6.21 2.86 9.39
N LEU A 156 -6.84 4.03 9.58
CA LEU A 156 -8.29 4.19 9.45
C LEU A 156 -8.81 4.08 8.01
N LEU A 157 -7.94 4.03 7.01
CA LEU A 157 -8.34 3.81 5.62
C LEU A 157 -8.61 2.32 5.39
N GLY A 158 -9.81 1.90 5.78
CA GLY A 158 -10.29 0.54 5.59
C GLY A 158 -10.36 -0.28 6.88
N TRP A 159 -9.84 0.21 8.00
CA TRP A 159 -9.98 -0.42 9.32
C TRP A 159 -10.69 0.50 10.31
N SER A 160 -11.50 -0.09 11.20
CA SER A 160 -12.15 0.62 12.30
C SER A 160 -12.13 -0.24 13.56
N TYR A 161 -11.78 0.35 14.71
CA TYR A 161 -11.88 -0.35 15.99
C TYR A 161 -13.34 -0.48 16.44
N ASP A 162 -14.06 0.65 16.40
CA ASP A 162 -15.48 0.81 16.69
C ASP A 162 -16.02 2.00 15.86
N ASP A 163 -17.30 2.33 16.00
CA ASP A 163 -17.95 3.37 15.19
C ASP A 163 -17.57 4.82 15.55
N LYS A 164 -16.76 5.05 16.59
CA LYS A 164 -16.55 6.39 17.18
C LYS A 164 -15.08 6.76 17.35
N THR A 165 -14.23 5.79 17.68
CA THR A 165 -12.84 6.01 18.05
C THR A 165 -11.99 6.20 16.79
N THR A 166 -11.38 7.38 16.67
CA THR A 166 -10.56 7.75 15.51
C THR A 166 -9.17 8.25 15.87
N ILE A 167 -8.89 8.47 17.16
CA ILE A 167 -7.58 8.87 17.65
C ILE A 167 -6.94 7.68 18.37
N PHE A 168 -5.75 7.29 17.94
CA PHE A 168 -5.00 6.15 18.45
C PHE A 168 -3.52 6.46 18.55
N SER A 169 -2.90 6.17 19.68
CA SER A 169 -1.45 6.07 19.74
C SER A 169 -0.94 4.89 18.91
N LYS A 170 0.36 4.86 18.62
CA LYS A 170 0.99 3.70 17.96
C LYS A 170 0.75 2.41 18.75
N ASP A 171 0.87 2.47 20.07
CA ASP A 171 0.67 1.30 20.94
C ASP A 171 -0.79 0.86 20.96
N ASP A 172 -1.73 1.80 20.91
CA ASP A 172 -3.15 1.47 20.73
C ASP A 172 -3.37 0.70 19.43
N LEU A 173 -2.81 1.16 18.32
CA LEU A 173 -2.96 0.49 17.01
C LEU A 173 -2.35 -0.92 17.06
N ILE A 174 -1.15 -1.08 17.63
CA ILE A 174 -0.51 -2.40 17.76
C ILE A 174 -1.38 -3.36 18.57
N ASN A 175 -1.98 -2.89 19.67
CA ASN A 175 -2.76 -3.75 20.56
C ASN A 175 -4.19 -4.02 20.05
N LYS A 176 -4.77 -3.09 19.29
CA LYS A 176 -6.18 -3.15 18.87
C LYS A 176 -6.37 -3.61 17.42
N PHE A 177 -5.35 -3.55 16.58
CA PHE A 177 -5.48 -3.92 15.17
C PHE A 177 -5.84 -5.40 15.03
N SER A 178 -6.83 -5.66 14.20
CA SER A 178 -7.29 -6.99 13.85
C SER A 178 -7.72 -7.00 12.38
N ILE A 179 -7.42 -8.09 11.68
CA ILE A 179 -7.73 -8.19 10.24
C ILE A 179 -9.24 -8.32 10.01
N GLU A 180 -9.95 -8.86 10.98
CA GLU A 180 -11.40 -9.06 11.00
C GLU A 180 -12.17 -7.73 10.98
N ASN A 181 -11.54 -6.66 11.48
CA ASN A 181 -12.10 -5.32 11.50
C ASN A 181 -11.76 -4.50 10.24
N VAL A 182 -11.10 -5.11 9.25
CA VAL A 182 -10.86 -4.48 7.96
C VAL A 182 -12.09 -4.64 7.07
N SER A 183 -12.65 -3.51 6.65
CA SER A 183 -13.76 -3.42 5.72
C SER A 183 -13.31 -3.77 4.30
N LYS A 184 -14.19 -4.46 3.57
CA LYS A 184 -14.03 -4.70 2.12
C LYS A 184 -14.42 -3.48 1.25
N ASN A 185 -15.01 -2.45 1.85
CA ASN A 185 -15.47 -1.26 1.10
C ASN A 185 -14.30 -0.30 0.87
N PRO A 186 -14.21 0.33 -0.32
CA PRO A 186 -13.22 1.36 -0.60
C PRO A 186 -13.20 2.48 0.45
N ALA A 187 -12.01 2.96 0.80
CA ALA A 187 -11.84 4.04 1.76
C ALA A 187 -11.54 5.36 1.02
N VAL A 188 -12.24 6.44 1.38
CA VAL A 188 -11.99 7.76 0.79
C VAL A 188 -10.90 8.48 1.57
N PHE A 189 -9.89 8.98 0.86
CA PHE A 189 -8.86 9.83 1.42
C PHE A 189 -9.40 11.25 1.63
N ASP A 190 -9.77 11.58 2.87
CA ASP A 190 -10.26 12.90 3.25
C ASP A 190 -9.15 13.76 3.88
N ILE A 191 -8.63 14.71 3.09
CA ILE A 191 -7.59 15.64 3.53
C ILE A 191 -8.04 16.53 4.70
N LYS A 192 -9.34 16.90 4.77
CA LYS A 192 -9.85 17.75 5.85
C LYS A 192 -9.85 16.99 7.17
N LYS A 193 -10.17 15.70 7.14
CA LYS A 193 -10.06 14.82 8.29
C LYS A 193 -8.60 14.66 8.73
N LEU A 194 -7.68 14.48 7.78
CA LEU A 194 -6.25 14.41 8.08
C LEU A 194 -5.75 15.70 8.75
N ASP A 195 -6.12 16.88 8.24
CA ASP A 195 -5.75 18.18 8.82
C ASP A 195 -6.29 18.34 10.25
N TRP A 196 -7.56 17.96 10.47
CA TRP A 196 -8.18 18.00 11.80
C TRP A 196 -7.45 17.08 12.77
N MET A 197 -7.15 15.84 12.35
CA MET A 197 -6.38 14.89 13.16
C MET A 197 -4.99 15.45 13.45
N ASN A 198 -4.31 16.03 12.48
CA ASN A 198 -2.97 16.57 12.69
C ASN A 198 -2.97 17.71 13.70
N GLY A 199 -3.93 18.62 13.60
CA GLY A 199 -4.13 19.67 14.60
C GLY A 199 -4.40 19.10 16.00
N TYR A 200 -5.16 18.00 16.11
CA TYR A 200 -5.34 17.31 17.39
C TYR A 200 -4.00 16.82 17.95
N TYR A 201 -3.18 16.14 17.14
CA TYR A 201 -1.86 15.67 17.59
C TYR A 201 -0.92 16.81 17.95
N ILE A 202 -0.90 17.90 17.17
CA ILE A 202 -0.09 19.09 17.47
C ILE A 202 -0.49 19.69 18.82
N ARG A 203 -1.79 19.86 19.09
CA ARG A 203 -2.27 20.41 20.37
C ARG A 203 -1.90 19.55 21.58
N ASN A 204 -1.69 18.25 21.40
CA ASN A 204 -1.28 17.35 22.48
C ASN A 204 0.25 17.25 22.65
N LEU A 205 1.06 18.01 21.89
CA LEU A 205 2.49 18.10 22.11
C LEU A 205 2.82 19.03 23.29
N THR A 206 3.91 18.70 23.99
CA THR A 206 4.56 19.63 24.91
C THR A 206 5.13 20.83 24.13
N VAL A 207 5.18 22.00 24.75
CA VAL A 207 5.75 23.23 24.16
C VAL A 207 7.15 22.97 23.61
N GLU A 208 8.01 22.34 24.41
CA GLU A 208 9.39 22.03 24.06
C GLU A 208 9.47 21.20 22.78
N LYS A 209 8.59 20.20 22.66
CA LYS A 209 8.56 19.32 21.49
C LYS A 209 8.04 20.01 20.25
N LEU A 210 6.98 20.81 20.39
CA LEU A 210 6.44 21.57 19.27
C LEU A 210 7.47 22.60 18.77
N THR A 211 8.16 23.29 19.69
CA THR A 211 9.28 24.19 19.35
C THR A 211 10.33 23.49 18.50
N GLU A 212 10.79 22.30 18.90
CA GLU A 212 11.76 21.53 18.10
C GLU A 212 11.28 21.26 16.68
N LEU A 213 9.99 20.93 16.52
CA LEU A 213 9.42 20.55 15.24
C LEU A 213 9.17 21.74 14.30
N ILE A 214 8.87 22.93 14.83
CA ILE A 214 8.62 24.14 14.00
C ILE A 214 9.89 24.87 13.61
N ILE A 215 10.99 24.73 14.36
CA ILE A 215 12.27 25.41 14.07
C ILE A 215 12.73 25.21 12.63
N PRO A 216 12.74 23.99 12.06
CA PRO A 216 13.12 23.78 10.66
C PRO A 216 12.26 24.57 9.67
N PHE A 217 10.96 24.71 9.92
CA PHE A 217 10.04 25.47 9.06
C PHE A 217 10.36 26.97 9.09
N LEU A 218 10.63 27.51 10.28
CA LEU A 218 11.04 28.91 10.45
C LEU A 218 12.40 29.20 9.81
N GLN A 219 13.37 28.29 9.95
CA GLN A 219 14.69 28.42 9.35
C GLN A 219 14.65 28.35 7.82
N ASN A 220 13.84 27.44 7.27
CA ASN A 220 13.68 27.28 5.82
C ASN A 220 13.02 28.51 5.16
N LYS A 221 12.28 29.31 5.93
CA LYS A 221 11.68 30.58 5.48
C LYS A 221 12.50 31.81 5.85
N GLU A 222 13.71 31.61 6.38
CA GLU A 222 14.64 32.68 6.78
C GLU A 222 14.07 33.63 7.85
N LEU A 223 13.03 33.20 8.59
CA LEU A 223 12.42 33.96 9.68
C LEU A 223 13.29 33.97 10.94
N ILE A 224 14.12 32.94 11.08
CA ILE A 224 15.12 32.83 12.14
C ILE A 224 16.45 32.35 11.57
N HIS A 225 17.56 32.68 12.23
CA HIS A 225 18.88 32.25 11.81
C HIS A 225 19.02 30.72 11.91
N LYS A 226 19.76 30.12 10.96
CA LYS A 226 20.16 28.70 10.99
C LYS A 226 20.89 28.26 12.27
N LYS A 227 21.53 29.20 12.99
CA LYS A 227 22.24 28.93 14.24
C LYS A 227 21.32 29.36 15.36
N MET A 228 20.79 28.39 16.10
CA MET A 228 19.88 28.64 17.20
C MET A 228 20.63 29.22 18.41
N THR A 229 20.17 30.35 18.93
CA THR A 229 20.62 30.89 20.23
C THR A 229 19.58 30.57 21.31
N LYS A 230 20.01 30.58 22.58
CA LYS A 230 19.09 30.36 23.71
C LYS A 230 17.98 31.42 23.75
N ASP A 231 18.32 32.68 23.49
CA ASP A 231 17.36 33.79 23.52
C ASP A 231 16.28 33.65 22.43
N VAL A 232 16.67 33.22 21.22
CA VAL A 232 15.71 33.00 20.13
C VAL A 232 14.80 31.82 20.45
N ARG A 233 15.36 30.72 20.98
CA ARG A 233 14.55 29.56 21.39
C ARG A 233 13.54 29.92 22.47
N SER A 234 13.96 30.66 23.50
CA SER A 234 13.07 31.11 24.58
C SER A 234 11.89 31.93 24.06
N LYS A 235 12.15 32.85 23.11
CA LYS A 235 11.08 33.63 22.48
C LYS A 235 10.10 32.76 21.67
N ILE A 236 10.61 31.73 20.99
CA ILE A 236 9.76 30.79 20.28
C ILE A 236 8.89 30.02 21.27
N GLU A 237 9.47 29.52 22.37
CA GLU A 237 8.75 28.80 23.44
C GLU A 237 7.65 29.66 24.08
N GLU A 238 7.85 30.98 24.19
CA GLU A 238 6.81 31.92 24.66
C GLU A 238 5.64 32.08 23.66
N ILE A 239 5.92 31.99 22.34
CA ILE A 239 4.91 32.15 21.28
C ILE A 239 4.15 30.85 21.02
N VAL A 240 4.81 29.70 21.19
CA VAL A 240 4.27 28.36 20.86
C VAL A 240 2.87 28.12 21.44
N PRO A 241 2.58 28.40 22.73
CA PRO A 241 1.24 28.20 23.29
C PRO A 241 0.14 28.99 22.56
N ILE A 242 0.46 30.16 22.00
CA ILE A 242 -0.50 31.03 21.32
C ILE A 242 -0.85 30.49 19.93
N ILE A 243 0.13 29.91 19.24
CA ILE A 243 -0.05 29.37 17.88
C ILE A 243 -0.54 27.91 17.88
N GLN A 244 -0.21 27.13 18.91
CA GLN A 244 -0.48 25.69 19.01
C GLN A 244 -1.96 25.35 18.83
N GLU A 245 -2.85 26.19 19.37
CA GLU A 245 -4.31 26.02 19.23
C GLU A 245 -4.84 26.31 17.82
N ARG A 246 -4.07 27.03 16.99
CA ARG A 246 -4.51 27.57 15.70
C ARG A 246 -4.01 26.77 14.50
N ILE A 247 -2.84 26.14 14.63
CA ILE A 247 -2.18 25.45 13.53
C ILE A 247 -2.73 24.04 13.32
N LYS A 248 -2.80 23.62 12.05
CA LYS A 248 -3.10 22.23 11.67
C LYS A 248 -1.88 21.54 11.08
N LEU A 249 -0.95 22.30 10.53
CA LEU A 249 0.33 21.84 10.02
C LEU A 249 1.47 22.56 10.72
N LEU A 250 2.63 21.92 10.85
CA LEU A 250 3.82 22.60 11.40
C LEU A 250 4.22 23.81 10.56
N SER A 251 3.97 23.78 9.24
CA SER A 251 4.25 24.90 8.33
C SER A 251 3.34 26.12 8.56
N ASP A 252 2.19 25.95 9.21
CA ASP A 252 1.24 27.05 9.46
C ASP A 252 1.80 28.09 10.44
N VAL A 253 2.93 27.81 11.10
CA VAL A 253 3.65 28.80 11.92
C VAL A 253 4.14 29.99 11.10
N VAL A 254 4.52 29.77 9.84
CA VAL A 254 5.17 30.78 8.98
C VAL A 254 4.28 32.01 8.72
N PRO A 255 3.01 31.88 8.34
CA PRO A 255 2.13 33.05 8.16
C PRO A 255 1.66 33.70 9.47
N LEU A 256 1.96 33.11 10.63
CA LEU A 256 1.52 33.59 11.96
C LEU A 256 2.62 34.32 12.75
N THR A 257 3.84 34.33 12.22
CA THR A 257 5.03 35.05 12.75
C THR A 257 5.31 36.30 11.93
#